data_AF-A0A813NNT3-F1
#
_entry.id   AF-A0A813NNT3-F1
#
_cell.length_a   1.000
_cell.length_b   1.000
_cell.length_c   1.000
_cell.angle_alpha   90.00
_cell.angle_beta   90.00
_cell.angle_gamma   90.00
#
_symmetry.space_group_name_H-M   'P 1'
#
loop_
_entity.id
_entity.type
_entity.pdbx_description
1 polymer ?
#
loop_
_entity_poly.entity_id
_entity_poly.type
_entity_poly.pdbx_seq_one_letter_code
_entity_poly.pdbx_strand_id
1 'polypeptide(L)'
;MVLNRNAILRYIIAIHFLYTSMVLMAEWLPMSYSLNQMAIFILGLWAIVHKESVIQVELLMVIKAFSIILDAIAIGMYFQIGKTTYGLIDHSSYFVLSAFFAIFLLLLKPIMLAFLNKVRQDRLGENASPTFGGWGTNAGSVPGYTPVDGNNQPTY
;
A
#
# COMPACT_ATOMS: atom_id res chain seq x y z
N MET A 1 -14.96 5.88 -19.60
CA MET A 1 -13.59 5.50 -20.02
C MET A 1 -13.09 4.43 -19.07
N VAL A 2 -13.15 3.15 -19.48
CA VAL A 2 -12.79 2.01 -18.61
C VAL A 2 -11.27 1.99 -18.47
N LEU A 3 -10.77 2.50 -17.33
CA LEU A 3 -9.34 2.54 -17.05
C LEU A 3 -8.84 1.09 -16.92
N ASN A 4 -7.85 0.69 -17.72
CA ASN A 4 -7.34 -0.68 -17.71
C ASN A 4 -6.73 -1.00 -16.34
N ARG A 5 -7.45 -1.81 -15.54
CA ARG A 5 -7.11 -2.16 -14.14
C ARG A 5 -5.68 -2.66 -13.97
N ASN A 6 -5.18 -3.40 -14.97
CA ASN A 6 -3.82 -3.95 -14.96
C ASN A 6 -2.77 -2.86 -15.18
N ALA A 7 -3.10 -1.81 -15.93
CA ALA A 7 -2.22 -0.67 -16.13
C ALA A 7 -2.09 0.13 -14.83
N ILE A 8 -3.17 0.33 -14.07
CA ILE A 8 -3.16 1.09 -12.81
C ILE A 8 -2.18 0.48 -11.80
N LEU A 9 -2.26 -0.83 -11.56
CA LEU A 9 -1.34 -1.53 -10.64
C LEU A 9 0.12 -1.39 -11.06
N ARG A 10 0.39 -1.56 -12.37
CA ARG A 10 1.74 -1.38 -12.94
C ARG A 10 2.24 0.06 -12.75
N TYR A 11 1.40 1.07 -12.98
CA TYR A 11 1.75 2.47 -12.74
C TYR A 11 2.02 2.73 -11.26
N ILE A 12 1.17 2.28 -10.34
CA ILE A 12 1.38 2.47 -8.90
C ILE A 12 2.75 1.91 -8.47
N ILE A 13 3.15 0.75 -8.99
CA ILE A 13 4.39 0.09 -8.63
C ILE A 13 5.60 0.76 -9.28
N ALA A 14 5.50 1.15 -10.56
CA ALA A 14 6.55 1.90 -11.24
C ALA A 14 6.80 3.26 -10.57
N ILE A 15 5.72 3.97 -10.22
CA ILE A 15 5.77 5.24 -9.50
C ILE A 15 6.37 5.03 -8.11
N HIS A 16 5.96 4.00 -7.37
CA HIS A 16 6.54 3.67 -6.07
C HIS A 16 8.05 3.43 -6.15
N PHE A 17 8.50 2.61 -7.10
CA PHE A 17 9.92 2.34 -7.32
C PHE A 17 10.72 3.59 -7.65
N LEU A 18 10.20 4.43 -8.56
CA LEU A 18 10.85 5.68 -8.95
C LEU A 18 11.02 6.63 -7.75
N TYR A 19 10.00 6.77 -6.90
CA TYR A 19 10.13 7.65 -5.74
C TYR A 19 11.03 7.06 -4.66
N THR A 20 10.98 5.74 -4.43
CA THR A 20 11.88 5.09 -3.47
C THR A 20 13.34 5.24 -3.87
N SER A 21 13.68 5.16 -5.16
CA SER A 21 15.06 5.39 -5.61
C SER A 21 15.51 6.83 -5.40
N MET A 22 14.64 7.82 -5.60
CA MET A 22 14.94 9.24 -5.34
C MET A 22 15.13 9.55 -3.85
N VAL A 23 14.37 8.91 -2.95
CA VAL A 23 14.53 9.06 -1.50
C VAL A 23 15.86 8.48 -1.02
N LEU A 24 16.27 7.33 -1.57
CA LEU A 24 17.51 6.63 -1.21
C LEU A 24 18.79 7.32 -1.73
N MET A 25 18.69 8.43 -2.47
CA MET A 25 19.87 9.17 -2.95
C MET A 25 20.70 9.80 -1.82
N ALA A 26 20.16 9.92 -0.61
CA ALA A 26 20.90 10.37 0.56
C ALA A 26 20.70 9.40 1.73
N GLU A 27 21.80 8.92 2.31
CA GLU A 27 21.83 7.93 3.39
C GLU A 27 21.54 8.54 4.78
N TRP A 28 20.46 9.33 4.90
CA TRP A 28 20.03 9.89 6.18
C TRP A 28 18.95 9.06 6.88
N LEU A 29 18.33 8.12 6.16
CA LEU A 29 17.34 7.18 6.70
C LEU A 29 17.98 5.85 7.09
N PRO A 30 17.48 5.18 8.15
CA PRO A 30 18.03 3.91 8.60
C PRO A 30 17.81 2.80 7.56
N MET A 31 18.69 1.79 7.57
CA MET A 31 18.58 0.61 6.68
C MET A 31 17.24 -0.14 6.82
N SER A 32 16.60 -0.07 8.00
CA SER A 32 15.27 -0.64 8.20
C SER A 32 14.20 0.02 7.31
N TYR A 33 14.34 1.30 6.99
CA TYR A 33 13.44 2.02 6.09
C TYR A 33 13.56 1.51 4.66
N SER A 34 14.78 1.37 4.15
CA SER A 34 15.02 0.90 2.78
C SER A 34 14.52 -0.52 2.57
N LEU A 35 14.76 -1.42 3.54
CA LEU A 35 14.23 -2.79 3.54
C LEU A 35 12.70 -2.82 3.52
N ASN A 36 12.05 -1.94 4.29
CA ASN A 36 10.58 -1.84 4.30
C ASN A 36 10.03 -1.39 2.94
N GLN A 37 10.64 -0.37 2.29
CA GLN A 37 10.19 0.04 0.96
C GLN A 37 10.42 -1.05 -0.10
N MET A 38 11.52 -1.81 -0.01
CA MET A 38 11.78 -2.93 -0.92
C MET A 38 10.78 -4.07 -0.73
N ALA A 39 10.39 -4.37 0.51
CA ALA A 39 9.36 -5.38 0.78
C ALA A 39 8.00 -5.01 0.16
N ILE A 40 7.60 -3.73 0.25
CA ILE A 40 6.37 -3.22 -0.37
C ILE A 40 6.44 -3.34 -1.89
N PHE A 41 7.59 -3.06 -2.49
CA PHE A 41 7.79 -3.23 -3.93
C PHE A 41 7.63 -4.69 -4.36
N ILE A 42 8.26 -5.64 -3.65
CA ILE A 42 8.15 -7.08 -3.93
C ILE A 42 6.70 -7.56 -3.80
N LEU A 43 6.00 -7.14 -2.75
CA LEU A 43 4.58 -7.44 -2.55
C LEU A 43 3.70 -6.82 -3.64
N GLY A 44 4.08 -5.64 -4.13
CA GLY A 44 3.47 -5.03 -5.31
C GLY A 44 3.59 -5.91 -6.54
N LEU A 45 4.81 -6.40 -6.84
CA LEU A 45 5.03 -7.35 -7.94
C LEU A 45 4.20 -8.62 -7.78
N TRP A 46 4.11 -9.15 -6.56
CA TRP A 46 3.29 -10.31 -6.25
C TRP A 46 1.80 -10.08 -6.53
N ALA A 47 1.29 -8.88 -6.21
CA ALA A 47 -0.08 -8.48 -6.53
C ALA A 47 -0.33 -8.28 -8.04
N ILE A 48 0.70 -7.94 -8.84
CA ILE A 48 0.60 -7.93 -10.31
C ILE A 48 0.46 -9.35 -10.84
N VAL A 49 1.27 -10.30 -10.34
CA VAL A 49 1.25 -11.70 -10.79
C VAL A 49 -0.12 -12.33 -10.50
N HIS A 50 -0.66 -12.12 -9.30
CA HIS A 50 -1.96 -12.67 -8.88
C HIS A 50 -3.08 -11.64 -9.04
N LYS A 51 -3.19 -11.07 -10.24
CA LYS A 51 -4.13 -9.98 -10.56
C LYS A 51 -5.61 -10.29 -10.32
N GLU A 52 -6.01 -11.55 -10.16
CA GLU A 52 -7.42 -11.93 -9.99
C GLU A 52 -7.85 -12.04 -8.53
N SER A 53 -6.90 -12.21 -7.61
CA SER A 53 -7.27 -12.39 -6.20
C SER A 53 -7.30 -11.04 -5.46
N VAL A 54 -8.35 -10.89 -4.67
CA VAL A 54 -8.63 -9.69 -3.87
C VAL A 54 -7.71 -9.63 -2.67
N ILE A 55 -7.29 -10.78 -2.16
CA ILE A 55 -6.52 -10.94 -0.93
C ILE A 55 -5.13 -10.29 -1.06
N GLN A 56 -4.45 -10.42 -2.21
CA GLN A 56 -3.14 -9.78 -2.41
C GLN A 56 -3.25 -8.26 -2.49
N VAL A 57 -4.33 -7.75 -3.11
CA VAL A 57 -4.60 -6.31 -3.18
C VAL A 57 -4.91 -5.75 -1.80
N GLU A 58 -5.70 -6.47 -1.00
CA GLU A 58 -6.02 -6.10 0.38
C GLU A 58 -4.80 -6.12 1.29
N LEU A 59 -3.99 -7.17 1.22
CA LEU A 59 -2.73 -7.25 1.97
C LEU A 59 -1.80 -6.09 1.61
N LEU A 60 -1.67 -5.78 0.32
CA LEU A 60 -0.85 -4.66 -0.14
C LEU A 60 -1.37 -3.32 0.41
N MET A 61 -2.69 -3.10 0.47
CA MET A 61 -3.28 -1.89 1.07
C MET A 61 -2.93 -1.75 2.54
N VAL A 62 -3.08 -2.83 3.31
CA VAL A 62 -2.80 -2.85 4.75
C VAL A 62 -1.34 -2.54 5.01
N ILE A 63 -0.43 -3.26 4.35
CA ILE A 63 1.01 -3.08 4.53
C ILE A 63 1.43 -1.67 4.15
N LYS A 64 0.85 -1.12 3.07
CA LYS A 64 1.11 0.25 2.64
C LYS A 64 0.57 1.28 3.64
N ALA A 65 -0.56 1.02 4.29
CA ALA A 65 -1.09 1.87 5.35
C ALA A 65 -0.18 1.89 6.59
N PHE A 66 0.28 0.72 7.05
CA PHE A 66 1.27 0.64 8.14
C PHE A 66 2.58 1.34 7.78
N SER A 67 3.03 1.20 6.53
CA SER A 67 4.22 1.89 6.05
C SER A 67 4.08 3.41 6.08
N ILE A 68 2.90 4.00 5.87
CA ILE A 68 2.73 5.47 6.01
C ILE A 68 3.09 5.91 7.44
N ILE A 69 2.65 5.16 8.44
CA ILE A 69 2.90 5.48 9.85
C ILE A 69 4.39 5.34 10.16
N LEU A 70 5.01 4.23 9.75
CA LEU A 70 6.44 3.98 9.97
C LEU A 70 7.32 5.02 9.27
N ASP A 71 6.96 5.41 8.05
CA ASP A 71 7.66 6.44 7.30
C ASP A 71 7.56 7.81 7.97
N ALA A 72 6.38 8.17 8.51
CA ALA A 72 6.20 9.43 9.23
C ALA A 72 7.10 9.50 10.48
N ILE A 73 7.19 8.41 11.23
CA ILE A 73 8.05 8.30 12.41
C ILE A 73 9.54 8.36 11.99
N ALA A 74 9.93 7.62 10.95
CA ALA A 74 11.30 7.61 10.46
C ALA A 74 11.76 9.01 9.99
N ILE A 75 10.95 9.69 9.18
CA ILE A 75 11.25 11.06 8.74
C ILE A 75 11.33 11.99 9.96
N GLY A 76 10.36 11.92 10.88
CA GLY A 76 10.33 12.78 12.07
C GLY A 76 11.55 12.63 12.97
N MET A 77 12.02 11.40 13.19
CA MET A 77 13.18 11.14 14.05
C MET A 77 14.52 11.45 13.36
N TYR A 78 14.68 11.03 12.10
CA TYR A 78 16.00 11.05 11.44
C TYR A 78 16.27 12.35 10.67
N PHE A 79 15.28 13.22 10.47
CA PHE A 79 15.48 14.47 9.73
C PHE A 79 16.49 15.42 10.40
N GLN A 80 16.42 15.57 11.73
CA GLN A 80 17.36 16.42 12.47
C GLN A 80 18.77 15.84 12.47
N ILE A 81 18.88 14.51 12.61
CA ILE A 81 20.16 13.79 12.56
C ILE A 81 20.81 13.99 11.19
N GLY A 82 20.04 13.81 10.10
CA GLY A 82 20.50 14.09 8.75
C GLY A 82 20.92 15.54 8.56
N LYS A 83 20.15 16.51 9.07
CA LYS A 83 20.50 17.93 8.97
C LYS A 83 21.83 18.26 9.67
N THR A 84 22.13 17.64 10.81
CA THR A 84 23.41 17.83 11.50
C THR A 84 24.56 17.19 10.73
N THR A 85 24.41 15.95 10.25
CA THR A 85 25.46 15.22 9.53
C THR A 85 25.76 15.83 8.16
N TYR A 86 24.73 16.18 7.38
CA TYR A 86 24.87 16.72 6.03
C TYR A 86 24.93 18.25 5.98
N GLY A 87 24.62 18.94 7.08
CA GLY A 87 24.83 20.39 7.21
C GLY A 87 26.28 20.79 7.50
N LEU A 88 27.12 19.83 7.94
CA LEU A 88 28.56 20.00 8.16
C LEU A 88 29.39 19.78 6.89
N ILE A 89 28.79 19.23 5.84
CA ILE A 89 29.45 18.86 4.59
C ILE A 89 28.75 19.62 3.46
N ASP A 90 29.47 20.13 2.48
CA ASP A 90 28.96 20.93 1.33
C ASP A 90 27.96 20.18 0.41
N HIS A 91 27.43 19.03 0.85
CA HIS A 91 26.46 18.16 0.18
C HIS A 91 24.99 18.49 0.51
N SER A 92 24.72 19.69 1.01
CA SER A 92 23.38 20.15 1.43
C SER A 92 22.31 19.97 0.35
N SER A 93 22.63 20.17 -0.93
CA SER A 93 21.66 20.13 -2.03
C SER A 93 21.02 18.75 -2.24
N TYR A 94 21.78 17.65 -2.15
CA TYR A 94 21.24 16.30 -2.32
C TYR A 94 20.38 15.85 -1.13
N PHE A 95 20.78 16.26 0.09
CA PHE A 95 19.99 16.03 1.30
C PHE A 95 18.64 16.73 1.25
N VAL A 96 18.63 18.02 0.87
CA VAL A 96 17.40 18.81 0.73
C VAL A 96 16.48 18.17 -0.31
N LEU A 97 17.01 17.77 -1.46
CA LEU A 97 16.26 17.09 -2.52
C LEU A 97 15.65 15.76 -2.05
N SER A 98 16.44 14.90 -1.39
CA SER A 98 15.97 13.63 -0.83
C SER A 98 14.89 13.84 0.24
N ALA A 99 15.04 14.83 1.12
CA ALA A 99 14.05 15.15 2.13
C ALA A 99 12.72 15.61 1.52
N PHE A 100 12.77 16.44 0.47
CA PHE A 100 11.58 16.80 -0.31
C PHE A 100 10.89 15.57 -0.89
N PHE A 101 11.65 14.66 -1.50
CA PHE A 101 11.09 13.42 -2.04
C PHE A 101 10.54 12.49 -0.96
N ALA A 102 11.10 12.48 0.26
CA ALA A 102 10.59 11.66 1.36
C ALA A 102 9.21 12.15 1.82
N ILE A 103 9.05 13.48 1.96
CA ILE A 103 7.76 14.11 2.27
C ILE A 103 6.78 13.88 1.12
N PHE A 104 7.23 14.05 -0.12
CA PHE A 104 6.39 13.83 -1.30
C PHE A 104 5.91 12.37 -1.39
N LEU A 105 6.78 11.39 -1.12
CA LEU A 105 6.43 9.98 -1.09
C LEU A 105 5.38 9.68 -0.01
N LEU A 106 5.50 10.33 1.17
CA LEU A 106 4.51 10.22 2.25
C LEU A 106 3.13 10.76 1.81
N LEU A 107 3.09 11.88 1.08
CA LEU A 107 1.87 12.45 0.52
C LEU A 107 1.30 11.64 -0.65
N LEU A 108 2.13 10.91 -1.40
CA LEU A 108 1.68 10.10 -2.53
C LEU A 108 1.09 8.75 -2.11
N LYS A 109 1.54 8.20 -0.97
CA LYS A 109 1.01 6.94 -0.42
C LYS A 109 -0.52 6.93 -0.20
N PRO A 110 -1.19 7.96 0.36
CA PRO A 110 -2.65 7.99 0.47
C PRO A 110 -3.34 8.05 -0.88
N ILE A 111 -2.76 8.73 -1.88
CA ILE A 111 -3.29 8.75 -3.25
C ILE A 111 -3.21 7.34 -3.85
N MET A 112 -2.06 6.67 -3.73
CA MET A 112 -1.91 5.28 -4.19
C MET A 112 -2.86 4.33 -3.46
N LEU A 113 -3.09 4.53 -2.17
CA LEU A 113 -4.02 3.73 -1.37
C LEU A 113 -5.47 3.94 -1.84
N ALA A 114 -5.86 5.19 -2.16
CA ALA A 114 -7.17 5.49 -2.71
C ALA A 114 -7.41 4.83 -4.08
N PHE A 115 -6.40 4.84 -4.97
CA PHE A 115 -6.48 4.11 -6.23
C PHE A 115 -6.58 2.60 -6.02
N LEU A 116 -5.84 2.05 -5.06
CA LEU A 116 -5.88 0.63 -4.73
C LEU A 116 -7.23 0.23 -4.13
N ASN A 117 -7.84 1.11 -3.31
CA ASN A 117 -9.21 0.96 -2.81
C ASN A 117 -10.23 0.94 -3.95
N LYS A 118 -10.09 1.79 -4.97
CA LYS A 118 -10.97 1.74 -6.17
C LYS A 118 -10.81 0.41 -6.90
N VAL A 119 -9.58 -0.05 -7.12
CA VAL A 119 -9.32 -1.37 -7.73
C VAL A 119 -9.91 -2.50 -6.89
N ARG A 120 -9.96 -2.37 -5.55
CA ARG A 120 -10.65 -3.33 -4.67
C ARG A 120 -12.18 -3.27 -4.85
N GLN A 121 -12.77 -2.08 -4.79
CA GLN A 121 -14.22 -1.88 -4.92
C GLN A 121 -14.74 -2.40 -6.27
N ASP A 122 -13.99 -2.17 -7.35
CA ASP A 122 -14.31 -2.68 -8.69
C ASP A 122 -14.29 -4.21 -8.80
N ARG A 123 -13.63 -4.91 -7.86
CA ARG A 123 -13.53 -6.39 -7.83
C ARG A 123 -14.54 -7.05 -6.90
N LEU A 124 -14.92 -6.37 -5.83
CA LEU A 124 -15.84 -6.90 -4.84
C LEU A 124 -17.31 -6.52 -5.07
N GLY A 125 -17.57 -5.57 -5.98
CA GLY A 125 -18.88 -4.93 -6.10
C GLY A 125 -19.07 -3.88 -5.00
N GLU A 126 -19.99 -2.94 -5.23
CA GLU A 126 -20.19 -1.69 -4.46
C GLU A 126 -20.48 -1.89 -2.95
N ASN A 127 -20.71 -3.13 -2.51
CA ASN A 127 -21.24 -3.46 -1.17
C ASN A 127 -20.30 -4.30 -0.28
N ALA A 128 -19.04 -4.52 -0.65
CA ALA A 128 -18.16 -5.34 0.18
C ALA A 128 -17.36 -4.51 1.20
N SER A 129 -17.56 -4.85 2.46
CA SER A 129 -16.71 -4.43 3.57
C SER A 129 -15.27 -4.94 3.43
N PRO A 130 -14.27 -4.22 3.97
CA PRO A 130 -12.90 -4.72 4.06
C PRO A 130 -12.89 -6.05 4.81
N THR A 131 -12.46 -7.13 4.15
CA THR A 131 -12.49 -8.50 4.69
C THR A 131 -11.06 -8.94 4.93
N PHE A 132 -10.49 -8.47 6.03
CA PHE A 132 -9.11 -8.76 6.38
C PHE A 132 -8.90 -10.28 6.53
N GLY A 133 -8.28 -10.93 5.54
CA GLY A 133 -7.90 -12.35 5.61
C GLY A 133 -9.03 -13.34 5.92
N GLY A 134 -10.29 -13.02 5.61
CA GLY A 134 -11.45 -13.86 5.95
C GLY A 134 -12.06 -13.62 7.35
N TRP A 135 -11.60 -12.61 8.08
CA TRP A 135 -12.10 -12.23 9.42
C TRP A 135 -13.05 -11.01 9.40
N GLY A 136 -13.54 -10.62 8.22
CA GLY A 136 -14.54 -9.57 8.07
C GLY A 136 -15.95 -10.15 8.07
N THR A 137 -16.73 -9.86 9.10
CA THR A 137 -18.15 -10.14 9.16
C THR A 137 -18.89 -9.34 8.10
N ASN A 138 -19.11 -9.92 6.91
CA ASN A 138 -20.30 -9.64 6.14
C ASN A 138 -20.80 -10.92 5.48
N ALA A 139 -21.87 -11.42 6.09
CA ALA A 139 -22.85 -12.32 5.50
C ALA A 139 -23.58 -11.61 4.34
N GLY A 140 -22.83 -11.28 3.29
CA GLY A 140 -23.34 -10.76 2.02
C GLY A 140 -23.26 -11.88 1.00
N SER A 141 -24.27 -12.75 0.99
CA SER A 141 -24.62 -13.68 -0.09
C SER A 141 -23.43 -14.23 -0.88
N VAL A 142 -22.79 -15.27 -0.34
CA VAL A 142 -21.97 -16.20 -1.13
C VAL A 142 -22.84 -16.64 -2.34
N PRO A 143 -22.41 -16.40 -3.60
CA PRO A 143 -23.13 -16.89 -4.76
C PRO A 143 -23.18 -18.42 -4.69
N GLY A 144 -24.36 -18.97 -4.40
CA GLY A 144 -24.58 -20.40 -4.19
C GLY A 144 -24.97 -20.80 -2.76
N TYR A 145 -25.06 -19.87 -1.81
CA TYR A 145 -25.57 -20.16 -0.47
C TYR A 145 -26.93 -19.49 -0.27
N THR A 146 -27.99 -20.19 -0.64
CA THR A 146 -29.35 -19.88 -0.15
C THR A 146 -29.42 -20.29 1.32
N PRO A 147 -29.81 -19.39 2.25
CA PRO A 147 -30.12 -19.80 3.60
C PRO A 147 -31.20 -20.89 3.53
N VAL A 148 -30.92 -22.08 4.07
CA VAL A 148 -31.94 -23.10 4.26
C VAL A 148 -32.93 -22.49 5.24
N ASP A 149 -34.17 -22.26 4.80
CA ASP A 149 -35.22 -21.82 5.71
C ASP A 149 -35.37 -22.85 6.83
N GLY A 150 -35.55 -22.37 8.05
CA GLY A 150 -35.64 -23.21 9.23
C GLY A 150 -36.97 -23.94 9.40
N ASN A 151 -37.81 -24.05 8.37
CA ASN A 151 -39.19 -24.53 8.53
C ASN A 151 -39.46 -25.96 8.06
N ASN A 152 -38.45 -26.72 7.63
CA ASN A 152 -38.63 -28.12 7.28
C ASN A 152 -38.11 -29.06 8.38
N GLN A 153 -38.92 -29.25 9.43
CA GLN A 153 -38.80 -30.42 10.31
C GLN A 153 -39.31 -31.66 9.55
N PRO A 154 -38.53 -32.75 9.43
CA PRO A 154 -39.00 -33.97 8.79
C PRO A 154 -40.01 -34.68 9.71
N THR A 155 -41.27 -34.78 9.29
CA THR A 155 -42.23 -35.70 9.88
C THR A 155 -41.87 -37.12 9.44
N TYR A 156 -41.43 -37.94 10.39
CA TYR A 156 -41.40 -39.41 10.25
C TYR A 156 -42.81 -39.98 10.34
#